data_AF-A0A949N3J0-F1
#
_entry.id   AF-A0A949N3J0-F1
#
_cell.length_a   1.000
_cell.length_b   1.000
_cell.length_c   1.000
_cell.angle_alpha   90.00
_cell.angle_beta   90.00
_cell.angle_gamma   90.00
#
_symmetry.space_group_name_H-M   'P 1'
#
loop_
_entity.id
_entity.type
_entity.pdbx_description
1 polymer ?
#
loop_
_entity_poly.entity_id
_entity_poly.type
_entity_poly.pdbx_seq_one_letter_code
_entity_poly.pdbx_strand_id
1 'polypeptide(L)'
;MKSGEETRLVVETLMEVIPGTQIVAIVTTSGEPFEGLEMEPLISGNRAAAFERMEELVRAELSRSTVPEDLFVVIDGVEWGVLVNAIEAREGVVVGALIVAREGRVWSPRERSLGRGFGGLLSHVAAQFLRESKLIHQTRLDELVSNVAVRLMSASSANRQEVLDWT
;
A
#
# COMPACT_ATOMS: atom_id res chain seq x y z
N MET A 1 11.68 -5.10 8.47
CA MET A 1 12.42 -3.81 8.53
C MET A 1 13.08 -3.37 7.22
N LYS A 2 13.06 -4.12 6.10
CA LYS A 2 13.68 -3.68 4.82
C LYS A 2 12.74 -2.93 3.85
N SER A 3 11.42 -3.21 3.88
CA SER A 3 10.44 -2.67 2.91
C SER A 3 10.29 -1.15 2.94
N GLY A 4 10.38 -0.53 4.14
CA GLY A 4 10.23 0.92 4.29
C GLY A 4 11.40 1.73 3.69
N GLU A 5 12.64 1.21 3.77
CA GLU A 5 13.81 1.88 3.19
C GLU A 5 13.79 1.86 1.66
N GLU A 6 13.35 0.74 1.07
CA GLU A 6 13.21 0.59 -0.39
C GLU A 6 12.10 1.50 -0.94
N THR A 7 10.99 1.62 -0.23
CA THR A 7 9.87 2.52 -0.58
C THR A 7 10.29 3.99 -0.52
N ARG A 8 11.08 4.38 0.48
CA ARG A 8 11.63 5.75 0.60
C ARG A 8 12.56 6.09 -0.56
N LEU A 9 13.49 5.21 -0.91
CA LEU A 9 14.46 5.42 -2.00
C LEU A 9 13.76 5.61 -3.36
N VAL A 10 12.73 4.81 -3.64
CA VAL A 10 11.90 4.91 -4.85
C VAL A 10 11.29 6.31 -4.99
N VAL A 11 10.82 6.89 -3.89
CA VAL A 11 10.09 8.15 -3.89
C VAL A 11 10.99 9.38 -3.85
N GLU A 12 12.12 9.32 -3.14
CA GLU A 12 13.19 10.32 -3.27
C GLU A 12 13.68 10.40 -4.73
N THR A 13 13.83 9.25 -5.39
CA THR A 13 14.21 9.21 -6.81
C THR A 13 13.16 9.89 -7.71
N LEU A 14 11.85 9.76 -7.41
CA LEU A 14 10.80 10.43 -8.20
C LEU A 14 10.89 11.95 -8.14
N MET A 15 11.19 12.50 -6.96
CA MET A 15 11.40 13.95 -6.78
C MET A 15 12.54 14.48 -7.65
N GLU A 16 13.61 13.69 -7.83
CA GLU A 16 14.78 14.08 -8.62
C GLU A 16 14.55 13.89 -10.14
N VAL A 17 13.87 12.83 -10.54
CA VAL A 17 13.79 12.42 -11.95
C VAL A 17 12.62 13.08 -12.69
N ILE A 18 11.58 13.54 -11.98
CA ILE A 18 10.44 14.28 -12.57
C ILE A 18 10.58 15.78 -12.22
N PRO A 19 11.01 16.63 -13.18
CA PRO A 19 11.30 18.03 -12.88
C PRO A 19 10.08 18.82 -12.42
N GLY A 20 10.29 19.61 -11.37
CA GLY A 20 9.26 20.48 -10.79
C GLY A 20 8.23 19.74 -9.94
N THR A 21 8.46 18.46 -9.62
CA THR A 21 7.67 17.75 -8.62
C THR A 21 7.78 18.46 -7.27
N GLN A 22 6.64 18.65 -6.62
CA GLN A 22 6.55 19.33 -5.33
C GLN A 22 5.95 18.43 -4.24
N ILE A 23 5.17 17.43 -4.63
CA ILE A 23 4.54 16.49 -3.71
C ILE A 23 4.70 15.09 -4.30
N VAL A 24 5.17 14.14 -3.48
CA VAL A 24 5.09 12.70 -3.76
C VAL A 24 4.58 11.99 -2.52
N ALA A 25 3.56 11.15 -2.68
CA ALA A 25 2.97 10.42 -1.57
C ALA A 25 2.31 9.13 -2.03
N ILE A 26 2.08 8.22 -1.08
CA ILE A 26 1.20 7.07 -1.24
C ILE A 26 -0.11 7.37 -0.52
N VAL A 27 -1.22 7.34 -1.26
CA VAL A 27 -2.57 7.49 -0.72
C VAL A 27 -3.22 6.12 -0.72
N THR A 28 -3.59 5.60 0.45
CA THR A 28 -4.24 4.29 0.57
C THR A 28 -5.75 4.42 0.49
N THR A 29 -6.40 3.34 0.06
CA THR A 29 -7.87 3.31 -0.06
C THR A 29 -8.56 3.39 1.32
N SER A 30 -7.94 2.83 2.35
CA SER A 30 -8.46 2.84 3.73
C SER A 30 -8.15 4.14 4.49
N GLY A 31 -7.20 4.94 4.02
CA GLY A 31 -6.64 6.07 4.78
C GLY A 31 -5.67 5.62 5.89
N GLU A 32 -5.51 4.32 6.12
CA GLU A 32 -4.49 3.75 7.00
C GLU A 32 -3.28 3.33 6.15
N PRO A 33 -2.04 3.45 6.66
CA PRO A 33 -0.85 2.96 5.96
C PRO A 33 -1.00 1.49 5.59
N PHE A 34 -0.65 1.15 4.34
CA PHE A 34 -0.59 -0.24 3.90
C PHE A 34 0.74 -0.84 4.37
N GLU A 35 0.67 -1.96 5.09
CA GLU A 35 1.87 -2.59 5.65
C GLU A 35 2.84 -2.98 4.53
N GLY A 36 4.12 -2.61 4.67
CA GLY A 36 5.13 -2.77 3.63
C GLY A 36 5.20 -1.63 2.59
N LEU A 37 4.28 -0.68 2.61
CA LEU A 37 4.30 0.56 1.83
C LEU A 37 4.33 1.81 2.75
N GLU A 38 4.78 1.68 4.00
CA GLU A 38 4.78 2.81 4.93
C GLU A 38 5.74 3.90 4.44
N MET A 39 5.24 5.12 4.32
CA MET A 39 6.03 6.27 3.91
C MET A 39 5.36 7.57 4.37
N GLU A 40 6.17 8.50 4.84
CA GLU A 40 5.75 9.88 5.01
C GLU A 40 5.72 10.61 3.65
N PRO A 41 4.68 11.42 3.39
CA PRO A 41 4.61 12.17 2.14
C PRO A 41 5.78 13.16 2.03
N LEU A 42 6.43 13.18 0.86
CA LEU A 42 7.46 14.16 0.54
C LEU A 42 6.80 15.42 0.00
N ILE A 43 6.78 16.48 0.81
CA ILE A 43 6.14 17.76 0.49
C ILE A 43 7.20 18.85 0.48
N SER A 44 7.34 19.52 -0.66
CA SER A 44 8.25 20.65 -0.81
C SER A 44 7.65 21.92 -0.22
N GLY A 45 8.35 22.58 0.71
CA GLY A 45 7.92 23.87 1.27
C GLY A 45 6.55 23.82 1.95
N ASN A 46 5.82 24.94 1.96
CA ASN A 46 4.55 25.05 2.67
C ASN A 46 3.34 24.64 1.80
N ARG A 47 3.24 23.34 1.49
CA ARG A 47 2.19 22.77 0.61
C ARG A 47 1.33 21.69 1.29
N ALA A 48 1.41 21.56 2.61
CA ALA A 48 0.66 20.54 3.37
C ALA A 48 -0.86 20.65 3.16
N ALA A 49 -1.42 21.87 3.21
CA ALA A 49 -2.85 22.09 2.99
C ALA A 49 -3.30 21.75 1.56
N ALA A 50 -2.42 21.88 0.56
CA ALA A 50 -2.71 21.44 -0.80
C ALA A 50 -2.69 19.91 -0.89
N PHE A 51 -1.70 19.27 -0.25
CA PHE A 51 -1.62 17.82 -0.18
C PHE A 51 -2.85 17.19 0.49
N GLU A 52 -3.31 17.70 1.63
CA GLU A 52 -4.50 17.16 2.33
C GLU A 52 -5.73 17.12 1.42
N ARG A 53 -5.99 18.20 0.67
CA ARG A 53 -7.11 18.24 -0.28
C ARG A 53 -6.90 17.31 -1.49
N MET A 54 -5.66 17.17 -1.97
CA MET A 54 -5.36 16.21 -3.03
C MET A 54 -5.56 14.77 -2.56
N GLU A 55 -5.16 14.47 -1.33
CA GLU A 55 -5.33 13.16 -0.71
C GLU A 55 -6.81 12.79 -0.65
N GLU A 56 -7.66 13.70 -0.19
CA GLU A 56 -9.12 13.51 -0.16
C GLU A 56 -9.69 13.23 -1.57
N LEU A 57 -9.27 14.00 -2.57
CA LEU A 57 -9.71 13.82 -3.96
C LEU A 57 -9.28 12.48 -4.53
N VAL A 58 -8.01 12.11 -4.36
CA VAL A 58 -7.48 10.84 -4.86
C VAL A 58 -8.16 9.66 -4.15
N ARG A 59 -8.39 9.76 -2.85
CA ARG A 59 -9.13 8.73 -2.10
C ARG A 59 -10.56 8.58 -2.59
N ALA A 60 -11.23 9.69 -2.92
CA ALA A 60 -12.57 9.66 -3.51
C ALA A 60 -12.55 8.95 -4.89
N GLU A 61 -11.53 9.16 -5.72
CA GLU A 61 -11.39 8.46 -7.01
C GLU A 61 -11.07 6.96 -6.83
N LEU A 62 -10.20 6.61 -5.88
CA LEU A 62 -9.91 5.21 -5.54
C LEU A 62 -11.19 4.44 -5.17
N SER A 63 -12.11 5.08 -4.45
CA SER A 63 -13.40 4.47 -4.07
C SER A 63 -14.34 4.17 -5.25
N ARG A 64 -14.14 4.84 -6.40
CA ARG A 64 -14.98 4.69 -7.60
C ARG A 64 -14.50 3.59 -8.55
N SER A 65 -13.41 2.90 -8.22
CA SER A 65 -12.77 1.84 -9.03
C SER A 65 -12.27 2.29 -10.41
N THR A 66 -12.34 3.58 -10.72
CA THR A 66 -11.74 4.21 -11.89
C THR A 66 -10.69 5.18 -11.41
N VAL A 67 -9.44 4.75 -11.39
CA VAL A 67 -8.31 5.62 -11.02
C VAL A 67 -7.84 6.32 -12.30
N PRO A 68 -8.06 7.64 -12.45
CA PRO A 68 -7.56 8.37 -13.62
C PRO A 68 -6.03 8.38 -13.61
N GLU A 69 -5.38 8.41 -14.79
CA GLU A 69 -3.92 8.51 -14.86
C GLU A 69 -3.40 9.89 -14.38
N ASP A 70 -4.19 10.93 -14.63
CA ASP A 70 -3.93 12.29 -14.18
C ASP A 70 -5.20 13.02 -13.73
N LEU A 71 -5.04 13.89 -12.74
CA LEU A 71 -6.03 14.82 -12.25
C LEU A 71 -5.52 16.25 -12.42
N PHE A 72 -6.44 17.14 -12.77
CA PHE A 72 -6.22 18.57 -12.75
C PHE A 72 -7.17 19.20 -11.73
N VAL A 73 -6.64 19.97 -10.79
CA VAL A 73 -7.42 20.57 -9.71
C VAL A 73 -6.91 21.96 -9.37
N VAL A 74 -7.83 22.86 -9.00
CA VAL A 74 -7.48 24.17 -8.44
C VAL A 74 -7.62 24.11 -6.93
N ILE A 75 -6.54 24.39 -6.20
CA ILE A 75 -6.50 24.41 -4.74
C ILE A 75 -5.96 25.76 -4.28
N ASP A 76 -6.74 26.49 -3.48
CA ASP A 76 -6.44 27.85 -3.02
C ASP A 76 -6.04 28.82 -4.16
N GLY A 77 -6.71 28.69 -5.31
CA GLY A 77 -6.46 29.53 -6.49
C GLY A 77 -5.22 29.13 -7.31
N VAL A 78 -4.53 28.04 -6.92
CA VAL A 78 -3.38 27.50 -7.65
C VAL A 78 -3.80 26.28 -8.44
N GLU A 79 -3.45 26.24 -9.72
CA GLU A 79 -3.66 25.07 -10.57
C GLU A 79 -2.65 23.98 -10.25
N TRP A 80 -3.10 22.74 -10.15
CA TRP A 80 -2.26 21.57 -9.87
C TRP A 80 -2.49 20.48 -10.91
N GLY A 81 -1.39 19.96 -11.43
CA GLY A 81 -1.38 18.68 -12.11
C GLY A 81 -0.97 17.59 -11.13
N VAL A 82 -1.75 16.51 -11.05
CA VAL A 82 -1.49 15.36 -10.18
C VAL A 82 -1.45 14.10 -11.05
N LEU A 83 -0.31 13.43 -11.12
CA LEU A 83 -0.26 12.05 -11.64
C LEU A 83 -0.76 11.12 -10.57
N VAL A 84 -1.61 10.19 -10.95
CA VAL A 84 -2.13 9.15 -10.06
C VAL A 84 -1.80 7.81 -10.69
N ASN A 85 -0.97 7.03 -10.00
CA ASN A 85 -0.57 5.71 -10.46
C ASN A 85 -1.12 4.70 -9.45
N ALA A 86 -2.11 3.90 -9.87
CA ALA A 86 -2.69 2.88 -9.01
C ALA A 86 -1.63 1.88 -8.53
N ILE A 87 -1.75 1.48 -7.27
CA ILE A 87 -0.93 0.44 -6.65
C ILE A 87 -1.82 -0.79 -6.49
N GLU A 88 -1.54 -1.81 -7.29
CA GLU A 88 -2.31 -3.06 -7.32
C GLU A 88 -1.55 -4.17 -6.60
N ALA A 89 -2.15 -4.74 -5.56
CA ALA A 89 -1.53 -5.86 -4.85
C ALA A 89 -1.80 -7.22 -5.53
N ARG A 90 -2.78 -7.27 -6.43
CA ARG A 90 -3.10 -8.36 -7.36
C ARG A 90 -4.07 -7.81 -8.41
N GLU A 91 -4.26 -8.55 -9.50
CA GLU A 91 -5.15 -8.16 -10.59
C GLU A 91 -6.53 -7.69 -10.07
N GLY A 92 -6.84 -6.43 -10.35
CA GLY A 92 -8.12 -5.80 -9.97
C GLY A 92 -8.26 -5.42 -8.49
N VAL A 93 -7.22 -5.59 -7.67
CA VAL A 93 -7.22 -5.20 -6.25
C VAL A 93 -6.25 -4.04 -6.03
N VAL A 94 -6.80 -2.83 -6.16
CA VAL A 94 -6.11 -1.58 -5.87
C VAL A 94 -6.07 -1.37 -4.35
N VAL A 95 -4.87 -1.23 -3.79
CA VAL A 95 -4.67 -0.94 -2.35
C VAL A 95 -4.44 0.55 -2.09
N GLY A 96 -4.01 1.29 -3.10
CA GLY A 96 -3.82 2.73 -3.04
C GLY A 96 -3.35 3.31 -4.36
N ALA A 97 -2.80 4.52 -4.32
CA ALA A 97 -2.15 5.16 -5.45
C ALA A 97 -0.87 5.89 -5.02
N LEU A 98 0.13 5.85 -5.89
CA LEU A 98 1.27 6.76 -5.85
C LEU A 98 0.85 8.06 -6.55
N ILE A 99 0.94 9.16 -5.83
CA ILE A 99 0.65 10.49 -6.36
C ILE A 99 1.94 11.29 -6.55
N VAL A 100 2.01 12.03 -7.65
CA VAL A 100 3.07 13.00 -7.95
C VAL A 100 2.42 14.28 -8.39
N ALA A 101 2.65 15.39 -7.68
CA ALA A 101 1.97 16.65 -7.99
C ALA A 101 2.92 17.84 -8.14
N ARG A 102 2.50 18.79 -8.98
CA ARG A 102 3.15 20.09 -9.19
C ARG A 102 2.17 21.17 -9.60
N GLU A 103 2.50 22.40 -9.26
CA GLU A 103 1.81 23.61 -9.70
C GLU A 103 1.88 23.73 -11.23
N GLY A 104 0.74 24.05 -11.82
CA GLY A 104 0.52 24.39 -13.22
C GLY A 104 1.31 23.54 -14.20
N ARG A 105 0.77 22.42 -14.68
CA ARG A 105 1.32 21.69 -15.84
C ARG A 105 0.42 20.56 -16.30
N VAL A 106 0.50 20.29 -17.60
CA VAL A 106 0.17 19.00 -18.20
C VAL A 106 1.42 18.11 -18.11
N TRP A 107 1.23 16.82 -17.86
CA TRP A 107 2.34 15.86 -17.81
C TRP A 107 2.78 15.48 -19.21
N SER A 108 4.08 15.30 -19.43
CA SER A 108 4.58 14.73 -20.67
C SER A 108 4.37 13.21 -20.69
N PRO A 109 4.35 12.56 -21.86
CA PRO A 109 4.29 11.10 -21.96
C PRO A 109 5.43 10.40 -21.20
N ARG A 110 6.63 10.99 -21.19
CA ARG A 110 7.79 10.47 -20.45
C ARG A 110 7.57 10.51 -18.94
N GLU A 111 7.07 11.61 -18.41
CA GLU A 111 6.77 11.75 -16.98
C GLU A 111 5.67 10.78 -16.54
N ARG A 112 4.60 10.63 -17.34
CA ARG A 112 3.57 9.60 -17.11
C ARG A 112 4.16 8.20 -17.09
N SER A 113 5.04 7.89 -18.05
CA SER A 113 5.69 6.59 -18.12
C SER A 113 6.59 6.31 -16.92
N LEU A 114 7.31 7.31 -16.41
CA LEU A 114 8.10 7.19 -15.18
C LEU A 114 7.18 6.92 -13.98
N GLY A 115 6.13 7.72 -13.81
CA GLY A 115 5.13 7.52 -12.75
C GLY A 115 4.57 6.10 -12.75
N ARG A 116 4.18 5.57 -13.93
CA ARG A 116 3.70 4.20 -14.06
C ARG A 116 4.75 3.15 -13.70
N GLY A 117 6.00 3.36 -14.12
CA GLY A 117 7.11 2.47 -13.79
C GLY A 117 7.28 2.33 -12.27
N PHE A 118 7.27 3.45 -11.55
CA PHE A 118 7.37 3.44 -10.09
C PHE A 118 6.11 2.91 -9.40
N GLY A 119 4.91 3.23 -9.89
CA GLY A 119 3.67 2.62 -9.42
C GLY A 119 3.67 1.09 -9.58
N GLY A 120 4.25 0.59 -10.66
CA GLY A 120 4.46 -0.85 -10.90
C GLY A 120 5.43 -1.49 -9.90
N LEU A 121 6.52 -0.81 -9.53
CA LEU A 121 7.44 -1.29 -8.49
C LEU A 121 6.74 -1.38 -7.13
N LEU A 122 5.97 -0.35 -6.75
CA LEU A 122 5.21 -0.36 -5.49
C LEU A 122 4.11 -1.43 -5.51
N SER A 123 3.48 -1.66 -6.66
CA SER A 123 2.53 -2.78 -6.85
C SER A 123 3.20 -4.13 -6.62
N HIS A 124 4.44 -4.30 -7.10
CA HIS A 124 5.22 -5.52 -6.85
C HIS A 124 5.50 -5.73 -5.36
N VAL A 125 5.92 -4.68 -4.64
CA VAL A 125 6.14 -4.70 -3.19
C VAL A 125 4.85 -5.08 -2.45
N ALA A 126 3.72 -4.43 -2.78
CA ALA A 126 2.42 -4.73 -2.19
C ALA A 126 2.00 -6.18 -2.41
N ALA A 127 2.17 -6.68 -3.63
CA ALA A 127 1.83 -8.04 -4.01
C ALA A 127 2.72 -9.07 -3.29
N GLN A 128 4.02 -8.78 -3.15
CA GLN A 128 4.95 -9.62 -2.40
C GLN A 128 4.57 -9.68 -0.92
N PHE A 129 4.26 -8.52 -0.32
CA PHE A 129 3.86 -8.45 1.07
C PHE A 129 2.61 -9.29 1.37
N LEU A 130 1.57 -9.19 0.53
CA LEU A 130 0.36 -10.02 0.69
C LEU A 130 0.66 -11.52 0.56
N ARG A 131 1.55 -11.91 -0.35
CA ARG A 131 1.95 -13.32 -0.52
C ARG A 131 2.68 -13.83 0.73
N GLU A 132 3.64 -13.07 1.24
CA GLU A 132 4.41 -13.43 2.43
C GLU A 132 3.54 -13.49 3.68
N SER A 133 2.68 -12.49 3.89
CA SER A 133 1.73 -12.45 5.01
C SER A 133 0.78 -13.65 4.99
N LYS A 134 0.27 -14.01 3.81
CA LYS A 134 -0.56 -15.21 3.64
C LYS A 134 0.19 -16.49 4.00
N LEU A 135 1.44 -16.64 3.58
CA LEU A 135 2.27 -17.81 3.89
C LEU A 135 2.53 -17.92 5.39
N ILE A 136 2.89 -16.81 6.05
CA ILE A 136 3.11 -16.77 7.51
C ILE A 136 1.82 -17.14 8.26
N HIS A 137 0.67 -16.64 7.80
CA HIS A 137 -0.62 -16.93 8.41
C HIS A 137 -1.00 -18.42 8.26
N GLN A 138 -0.75 -19.03 7.10
CA GLN A 138 -0.96 -20.47 6.89
C GLN A 138 -0.11 -21.32 7.84
N THR A 139 1.19 -21.01 7.97
CA THR A 139 2.06 -21.72 8.90
C THR A 139 1.56 -21.64 10.35
N ARG A 140 1.11 -20.46 10.79
CA ARG A 140 0.53 -20.28 12.15
C ARG A 140 -0.76 -21.08 12.35
N LEU A 141 -1.61 -21.17 11.34
CA LEU A 141 -2.83 -21.98 11.40
C LEU A 141 -2.49 -23.47 11.50
N ASP A 142 -1.53 -23.95 10.72
CA ASP A 142 -1.09 -25.35 10.77
C ASP A 142 -0.48 -25.70 12.14
N GLU A 143 0.31 -24.79 12.72
CA GLU A 143 0.81 -24.93 14.10
C GLU A 143 -0.32 -24.99 15.13
N LEU A 144 -1.33 -24.13 15.01
CA LEU A 144 -2.49 -24.14 15.90
C LEU A 144 -3.29 -25.44 15.78
N VAL A 145 -3.53 -25.92 14.55
CA VAL A 145 -4.22 -27.19 14.30
C VAL A 145 -3.43 -28.36 14.88
N SER A 146 -2.11 -28.38 14.69
CA SER A 146 -1.22 -29.38 15.29
C SER A 146 -1.30 -29.36 16.82
N ASN A 147 -1.24 -28.18 17.44
CA ASN A 147 -1.34 -28.02 18.89
C ASN A 147 -2.71 -28.46 19.45
N VAL A 148 -3.80 -28.18 18.73
CA VAL A 148 -5.14 -28.66 19.09
C VAL A 148 -5.22 -30.18 18.98
N ALA A 149 -4.69 -30.77 17.90
CA ALA A 149 -4.66 -32.22 17.71
C ALA A 149 -3.86 -32.91 18.83
N VAL A 150 -2.69 -32.38 19.21
CA VAL A 150 -1.88 -32.87 20.32
C VAL A 150 -2.66 -32.81 21.65
N ARG A 151 -3.38 -31.71 21.91
CA ARG A 151 -4.21 -31.57 23.13
C ARG A 151 -5.42 -32.50 23.15
N LEU A 152 -6.06 -32.73 22.02
CA LEU A 152 -7.18 -33.68 21.92
C LEU A 152 -6.72 -35.13 22.08
N MET A 153 -5.54 -35.47 21.53
CA MET A 153 -4.94 -36.79 21.75
C MET A 153 -4.49 -36.99 23.20
N SER A 154 -3.90 -35.98 23.84
CA SER A 154 -3.52 -36.07 25.26
C SER A 154 -4.74 -36.16 26.18
N ALA A 155 -5.82 -35.41 25.90
CA ALA A 155 -7.08 -35.53 26.64
C ALA A 155 -7.79 -36.88 26.39
N SER A 156 -7.75 -37.39 25.15
CA SER A 156 -8.28 -38.72 24.81
C SER A 156 -7.50 -39.85 25.50
N SER A 157 -6.18 -39.68 25.66
CA SER A 157 -5.33 -40.60 26.42
C SER A 157 -5.61 -40.55 27.92
N ALA A 158 -5.85 -39.37 28.48
CA ALA A 158 -6.22 -39.20 29.89
C ALA A 158 -7.57 -39.89 30.21
N ASN A 159 -8.58 -39.71 29.35
CA ASN A 159 -9.88 -40.38 29.52
C ASN A 159 -9.79 -41.91 29.40
N ARG A 160 -8.87 -42.45 28.59
CA ARG A 160 -8.68 -43.91 28.47
C ARG A 160 -8.00 -44.51 29.70
N GLN A 161 -7.17 -43.73 30.39
CA GLN A 161 -6.54 -44.14 31.66
C GLN A 161 -7.56 -44.11 32.81
N GLU A 162 -8.43 -43.09 32.89
CA GLU A 162 -9.50 -43.03 33.90
C GLU A 162 -10.53 -44.17 33.78
N VAL A 163 -10.81 -44.67 32.57
CA VAL A 163 -11.73 -45.81 32.38
C VAL A 163 -11.10 -47.15 32.78
N LEU A 164 -9.77 -47.26 32.80
CA LEU A 164 -9.06 -48.48 33.21
C LEU A 164 -8.86 -48.60 34.74
N ASP A 165 -8.99 -47.49 35.48
CA ASP A 165 -8.91 -47.49 36.95
C ASP A 165 -10.25 -47.81 37.63
N TRP A 166 -11.34 -48.03 36.88
CA TRP A 166 -12.70 -48.32 37.37
C TRP A 166 -13.21 -49.74 37.08
N THR A 167 -12.31 -50.70 36.79
CA THR A 167 -12.61 -52.15 36.73
C THR A 167 -11.72 -52.92 37.67
#